data_AF-A0A839JJC3-F1
#
_entry.id   AF-A0A839JJC3-F1
#
_cell.length_a   1.000
_cell.length_b   1.000
_cell.length_c   1.000
_cell.angle_alpha   90.00
_cell.angle_beta   90.00
_cell.angle_gamma   90.00
#
_symmetry.space_group_name_H-M   'P 1'
#
loop_
_entity.id
_entity.type
_entity.pdbx_description
1 polymer ?
#
loop_
_entity_poly.entity_id
_entity_poly.type
_entity_poly.pdbx_seq_one_letter_code
_entity_poly.pdbx_strand_id
1 'polypeptide(L)'
;MEQQIQRDNHYLLIKMDGFTGEDETEIQKARDLFRNRLLEEKLVPLRKQIRLDLNVDYVFFFIEQDEGNFLKFSLVQNMAEDYFFQEDDALYQAIERREGAVGDIYDILQDVSKVRMRYLHRPDFDKCRAKISTRWSTESLADPAKIRTFYRKVRKPTPHEIQVSIALAATRFRDEIDAFSEEYFNGESERPRVVEILGMPVEDFDDLF
;
A
#
# COMPACT_ATOMS: atom_id res chain seq x y z
N MET A 1 -2.27 -20.32 25.56
CA MET A 1 -1.30 -20.83 24.57
C MET A 1 -1.98 -21.30 23.28
N GLU A 2 -3.13 -20.71 22.93
CA GLU A 2 -3.82 -20.87 21.63
C GLU A 2 -4.16 -19.51 20.99
N GLN A 3 -3.94 -18.40 21.72
CA GLN A 3 -4.17 -17.02 21.24
C GLN A 3 -3.07 -16.50 20.30
N GLN A 4 -2.13 -17.36 19.91
CA GLN A 4 -0.96 -16.99 19.09
C GLN A 4 -0.96 -17.65 17.71
N ILE A 5 -1.93 -18.53 17.44
CA ILE A 5 -2.06 -19.33 16.20
C ILE A 5 -3.07 -18.70 15.20
N GLN A 6 -3.62 -17.52 15.51
CA GLN A 6 -4.50 -16.74 14.60
C GLN A 6 -4.04 -15.28 14.46
N ARG A 7 -2.73 -15.04 14.29
CA ARG A 7 -2.36 -13.87 13.49
C ARG A 7 -2.60 -14.29 12.05
N ASP A 8 -3.61 -13.70 11.43
CA ASP A 8 -3.90 -13.81 10.01
C ASP A 8 -2.59 -13.89 9.20
N ASN A 9 -2.37 -15.02 8.52
CA ASN A 9 -1.15 -15.40 7.79
C ASN A 9 -0.96 -14.57 6.49
N HIS A 10 -1.29 -13.29 6.51
CA HIS A 10 -1.13 -12.43 5.35
C HIS A 10 0.32 -11.95 5.27
N TYR A 11 1.15 -12.71 4.57
CA TYR A 11 2.52 -12.34 4.29
C TYR A 11 2.95 -12.81 2.90
N LEU A 12 3.98 -12.17 2.37
CA LEU A 12 4.76 -12.70 1.26
C LEU A 12 6.08 -13.21 1.80
N LEU A 13 6.54 -14.37 1.35
CA LEU A 13 7.88 -14.87 1.65
C LEU A 13 8.76 -14.62 0.43
N ILE A 14 9.84 -13.89 0.63
CA ILE A 14 10.82 -13.61 -0.40
C ILE A 14 12.04 -14.48 -0.12
N LYS A 15 12.44 -15.31 -1.08
CA LYS A 15 13.73 -16.01 -1.04
C LYS A 15 14.80 -15.04 -1.55
N MET A 16 15.87 -14.83 -0.78
CA MET A 16 16.88 -13.79 -0.97
C MET A 16 18.16 -14.33 -1.62
N ASP A 17 18.01 -14.97 -2.78
CA ASP A 17 19.13 -15.51 -3.58
C ASP A 17 19.82 -14.40 -4.40
N GLY A 18 21.00 -14.72 -4.96
CA GLY A 18 21.72 -13.87 -5.93
C GLY A 18 22.74 -12.90 -5.34
N PHE A 19 22.78 -12.73 -4.01
CA PHE A 19 23.76 -11.85 -3.37
C PHE A 19 25.14 -12.53 -3.25
N THR A 20 26.18 -11.83 -3.71
CA THR A 20 27.58 -12.28 -3.67
C THR A 20 28.44 -11.32 -2.86
N GLY A 21 29.41 -11.83 -2.09
CA GLY A 21 30.38 -11.03 -1.33
C GLY A 21 31.59 -11.88 -0.92
N GLU A 22 32.67 -11.23 -0.47
CA GLU A 22 33.87 -11.95 0.00
C GLU A 22 33.63 -12.69 1.33
N ASP A 23 32.71 -12.18 2.14
CA ASP A 23 32.27 -12.77 3.39
C ASP A 23 30.78 -12.50 3.67
N GLU A 24 30.25 -13.14 4.73
CA GLU A 24 28.85 -13.01 5.12
C GLU A 24 28.46 -11.58 5.53
N THR A 25 29.41 -10.77 6.01
CA THR A 25 29.14 -9.39 6.39
C THR A 25 28.86 -8.53 5.15
N GLU A 26 29.59 -8.76 4.07
CA GLU A 26 29.33 -8.08 2.79
C GLU A 26 27.99 -8.51 2.17
N ILE A 27 27.70 -9.82 2.19
CA ILE A 27 26.42 -10.36 1.70
C ILE A 27 25.25 -9.75 2.47
N GLN A 28 25.33 -9.69 3.81
CA GLN A 28 24.28 -9.10 4.64
C GLN A 28 24.10 -7.61 4.35
N LYS A 29 25.19 -6.84 4.16
CA LYS A 29 25.08 -5.42 3.77
C LYS A 29 24.38 -5.24 2.42
N ALA A 30 24.65 -6.12 1.46
CA ALA A 30 23.99 -6.08 0.16
C ALA A 30 22.49 -6.40 0.28
N ARG A 31 22.13 -7.41 1.09
CA ARG A 31 20.73 -7.75 1.41
C ARG A 31 20.00 -6.60 2.09
N ASP A 32 20.61 -5.96 3.09
CA ASP A 32 20.07 -4.79 3.78
C ASP A 32 19.83 -3.62 2.82
N LEU A 33 20.79 -3.33 1.93
CA LEU A 33 20.67 -2.28 0.94
C LEU A 33 19.52 -2.55 -0.04
N PHE A 34 19.43 -3.78 -0.56
CA PHE A 34 18.33 -4.20 -1.42
C PHE A 34 16.98 -4.03 -0.72
N ARG A 35 16.84 -4.54 0.51
CA ARG A 35 15.60 -4.45 1.31
C ARG A 35 15.18 -2.99 1.50
N ASN A 36 16.11 -2.13 1.87
CA ASN A 36 15.81 -0.73 2.13
C ASN A 36 15.36 0.00 0.85
N ARG A 37 16.04 -0.26 -0.28
CA ARG A 37 15.65 0.31 -1.58
C ARG A 37 14.29 -0.22 -2.05
N LEU A 38 14.05 -1.53 -1.97
CA LEU A 38 12.75 -2.14 -2.27
C LEU A 38 11.63 -1.47 -1.47
N LEU A 39 11.82 -1.31 -0.16
CA LEU A 39 10.84 -0.67 0.71
C LEU A 39 10.57 0.79 0.31
N GLU A 40 11.61 1.60 0.18
CA GLU A 40 11.47 3.04 -0.02
C GLU A 40 11.03 3.41 -1.44
N GLU A 41 11.64 2.78 -2.44
CA GLU A 41 11.45 3.11 -3.85
C GLU A 41 10.16 2.51 -4.42
N LYS A 42 9.73 1.35 -3.92
CA LYS A 42 8.65 0.58 -4.54
C LYS A 42 7.48 0.32 -3.60
N LEU A 43 7.72 -0.32 -2.45
CA LEU A 43 6.61 -0.80 -1.59
C LEU A 43 5.88 0.33 -0.87
N VAL A 44 6.58 1.37 -0.38
CA VAL A 44 5.94 2.53 0.26
C VAL A 44 5.06 3.31 -0.74
N PRO A 45 5.53 3.65 -1.96
CA PRO A 45 4.67 4.22 -2.99
C PRO A 45 3.48 3.32 -3.34
N LEU A 46 3.70 2.02 -3.58
CA LEU A 46 2.65 1.08 -3.94
C LEU A 46 1.58 0.95 -2.84
N ARG A 47 1.96 0.92 -1.57
CA ARG A 47 1.02 0.96 -0.43
C ARG A 47 0.09 2.16 -0.51
N LYS A 48 0.66 3.34 -0.75
CA LYS A 48 -0.11 4.59 -0.82
C LYS A 48 -1.09 4.49 -1.98
N GLN A 49 -0.66 3.93 -3.11
CA GLN A 49 -1.52 3.73 -4.28
C GLN A 49 -2.66 2.74 -3.98
N ILE A 50 -2.35 1.59 -3.40
CA ILE A 50 -3.35 0.60 -2.96
C ILE A 50 -4.35 1.23 -1.98
N ARG A 51 -3.90 2.04 -1.03
CA ARG A 51 -4.78 2.76 -0.11
C ARG A 51 -5.73 3.72 -0.83
N LEU A 52 -5.26 4.40 -1.86
CA LEU A 52 -6.07 5.30 -2.67
C LEU A 52 -7.11 4.54 -3.53
N ASP A 53 -6.71 3.40 -4.09
CA ASP A 53 -7.53 2.57 -4.98
C ASP A 53 -8.59 1.76 -4.21
N LEU A 54 -8.18 1.11 -3.10
CA LEU A 54 -8.99 0.10 -2.39
C LEU A 54 -9.59 0.64 -1.08
N ASN A 55 -9.20 1.84 -0.63
CA ASN A 55 -9.60 2.41 0.66
C ASN A 55 -9.23 1.53 1.87
N VAL A 56 -8.23 0.66 1.73
CA VAL A 56 -7.66 -0.15 2.80
C VAL A 56 -6.19 0.22 2.95
N ASP A 57 -5.79 0.59 4.16
CA ASP A 57 -4.39 0.87 4.48
C ASP A 57 -3.73 -0.35 5.12
N TYR A 58 -2.46 -0.57 4.77
CA TYR A 58 -1.66 -1.69 5.24
C TYR A 58 -0.42 -1.20 5.96
N VAL A 59 -0.03 -1.87 7.04
CA VAL A 59 1.26 -1.69 7.71
C VAL A 59 2.15 -2.86 7.32
N PHE A 60 3.42 -2.54 7.04
CA PHE A 60 4.42 -3.53 6.66
C PHE A 60 5.41 -3.76 7.77
N PHE A 61 5.79 -5.03 7.90
CA PHE A 61 6.88 -5.45 8.74
C PHE A 61 7.71 -6.48 7.96
N PHE A 62 9.03 -6.30 8.02
CA PHE A 62 9.97 -7.26 7.51
C PHE A 62 10.55 -8.07 8.66
N ILE A 63 10.59 -9.39 8.47
CA ILE A 63 11.19 -10.31 9.43
C ILE A 63 12.14 -11.19 8.65
N GLU A 64 13.44 -11.09 8.96
CA GLU A 64 14.45 -11.97 8.41
C GLU A 64 14.36 -13.35 9.05
N GLN A 65 14.59 -14.37 8.24
CA GLN A 65 14.57 -15.77 8.62
C GLN A 65 15.74 -16.49 7.95
N ASP A 66 16.18 -17.59 8.56
CA ASP A 66 17.25 -18.45 8.02
C ASP A 66 18.50 -17.67 7.61
N GLU A 67 19.07 -16.91 8.55
CA GLU A 67 20.31 -16.14 8.33
C GLU A 67 20.21 -15.17 7.12
N GLY A 68 19.02 -14.62 6.88
CA GLY A 68 18.77 -13.65 5.81
C GLY A 68 18.45 -14.28 4.45
N ASN A 69 18.42 -15.61 4.34
CA ASN A 69 18.01 -16.31 3.11
C ASN A 69 16.53 -16.12 2.80
N PHE A 70 15.71 -15.83 3.82
CA PHE A 70 14.31 -15.51 3.64
C PHE A 70 13.95 -14.19 4.31
N LEU A 71 13.10 -13.44 3.61
CA LEU A 71 12.55 -12.19 4.08
C LEU A 71 11.03 -12.29 4.07
N LYS A 72 10.42 -12.34 5.25
CA LYS A 72 8.97 -12.34 5.41
C LYS A 72 8.45 -10.91 5.43
N PHE A 73 7.65 -10.55 4.43
CA PHE A 73 6.95 -9.29 4.30
C PHE A 73 5.50 -9.44 4.75
N SER A 74 5.16 -8.88 5.92
CA SER A 74 3.81 -9.01 6.49
C SER A 74 2.87 -7.93 5.98
N LEU A 75 1.66 -8.33 5.57
CA LEU A 75 0.55 -7.47 5.13
C LEU A 75 -0.49 -7.39 6.24
N VAL A 76 -0.36 -6.40 7.12
CA VAL A 76 -1.30 -6.23 8.23
C VAL A 76 -2.18 -5.02 7.98
N GLN A 77 -3.49 -5.14 8.11
CA GLN A 77 -4.37 -3.97 7.99
C GLN A 77 -4.03 -2.94 9.08
N ASN A 78 -4.03 -1.66 8.72
CA ASN A 78 -3.77 -0.59 9.67
C ASN A 78 -4.99 -0.34 10.58
N MET A 79 -5.00 -0.98 11.75
CA MET A 79 -6.09 -0.89 12.73
C MET A 79 -6.24 0.50 13.38
N ALA A 80 -5.26 1.41 13.25
CA ALA A 80 -5.39 2.78 13.77
C ALA A 80 -6.54 3.54 13.07
N GLU A 81 -6.81 3.17 11.82
CA GLU A 81 -7.98 3.65 11.09
C GLU A 81 -9.27 3.05 11.64
N ASP A 82 -9.30 1.76 12.00
CA ASP A 82 -10.49 1.15 12.62
C ASP A 82 -10.92 1.84 13.91
N TYR A 83 -9.98 2.36 14.71
CA TYR A 83 -10.29 3.20 15.88
C TYR A 83 -10.81 4.59 15.51
N PHE A 84 -10.27 5.20 14.45
CA PHE A 84 -10.70 6.50 13.95
C PHE A 84 -12.16 6.50 13.42
N PHE A 85 -12.70 5.32 13.09
CA PHE A 85 -14.04 5.13 12.52
C PHE A 85 -15.05 4.40 13.41
N GLN A 86 -14.78 4.24 14.72
CA GLN A 86 -15.66 3.49 15.62
C GLN A 86 -17.08 4.07 15.78
N GLU A 87 -17.33 5.28 15.27
CA GLU A 87 -18.60 6.00 15.46
C GLU A 87 -19.51 6.07 14.20
N ASP A 88 -19.05 5.66 13.01
CA ASP A 88 -19.83 5.81 11.76
C ASP A 88 -19.64 4.63 10.78
N ASP A 89 -20.72 4.20 10.11
CA ASP A 89 -20.70 3.20 9.01
C ASP A 89 -19.97 3.66 7.73
N ALA A 90 -19.38 4.87 7.73
CA ALA A 90 -18.79 5.51 6.56
C ALA A 90 -17.44 6.17 6.85
N LEU A 91 -16.55 6.08 5.87
CA LEU A 91 -15.26 6.76 5.82
C LEU A 91 -15.42 8.11 5.11
N TYR A 92 -14.65 9.12 5.52
CA TYR A 92 -14.64 10.42 4.85
C TYR A 92 -13.22 10.74 4.41
N GLN A 93 -13.03 10.97 3.11
CA GLN A 93 -11.72 11.20 2.53
C GLN A 93 -11.54 12.65 2.09
N ALA A 94 -10.37 13.20 2.38
CA ALA A 94 -9.84 14.40 1.76
C ALA A 94 -8.64 14.01 0.88
N ILE A 95 -8.76 14.27 -0.41
CA ILE A 95 -7.71 14.09 -1.41
C ILE A 95 -7.21 15.48 -1.78
N GLU A 96 -6.01 15.80 -1.33
CA GLU A 96 -5.39 17.10 -1.50
C GLU A 96 -4.30 17.03 -2.56
N ARG A 97 -4.28 18.00 -3.47
CA ARG A 97 -3.18 18.13 -4.43
C ARG A 97 -1.88 18.46 -3.69
N ARG A 98 -0.79 17.79 -4.06
CA ARG A 98 0.54 18.11 -3.56
C ARG A 98 1.03 19.43 -4.13
N GLU A 99 1.92 20.08 -3.39
CA GLU A 99 2.57 21.30 -3.86
C GLU A 99 3.33 21.03 -5.17
N GLY A 100 3.16 21.92 -6.15
CA GLY A 100 3.79 21.79 -7.47
C GLY A 100 3.10 20.84 -8.46
N ALA A 101 2.12 20.03 -8.04
CA ALA A 101 1.40 19.15 -8.96
C ALA A 101 0.51 19.96 -9.94
N VAL A 102 0.54 19.58 -11.22
CA VAL A 102 -0.23 20.20 -12.31
C VAL A 102 -1.26 19.20 -12.84
N GLY A 103 -2.40 19.70 -13.29
CA GLY A 103 -3.48 18.90 -13.86
C GLY A 103 -4.85 19.36 -13.36
N ASP A 104 -5.90 18.72 -13.83
CA ASP A 104 -7.24 18.76 -13.23
C ASP A 104 -7.25 17.85 -11.98
N ILE A 105 -7.93 18.22 -10.89
CA ILE A 105 -8.02 17.33 -9.71
C ILE A 105 -8.70 16.00 -10.06
N TYR A 106 -9.67 15.99 -10.96
CA TYR A 106 -10.40 14.80 -11.40
C TYR A 106 -9.53 13.85 -12.22
N ASP A 107 -8.58 14.41 -12.97
CA ASP A 107 -7.62 13.61 -13.76
C ASP A 107 -6.53 13.00 -12.89
N ILE A 108 -6.15 13.67 -11.77
CA ILE A 108 -5.01 13.26 -10.94
C ILE A 108 -5.41 12.61 -9.61
N LEU A 109 -6.71 12.52 -9.29
CA LEU A 109 -7.17 12.03 -7.97
C LEU A 109 -6.81 10.57 -7.67
N GLN A 110 -6.37 9.81 -8.68
CA GLN A 110 -5.90 8.44 -8.54
C GLN A 110 -4.36 8.33 -8.55
N ASP A 111 -3.61 9.43 -8.61
CA ASP A 111 -2.14 9.41 -8.71
C ASP A 111 -1.49 9.87 -7.41
N VAL A 112 -0.97 8.93 -6.61
CA VAL A 112 -0.37 9.24 -5.29
C VAL A 112 0.92 10.06 -5.36
N SER A 113 1.54 10.17 -6.54
CA SER A 113 2.67 11.08 -6.75
C SER A 113 2.22 12.53 -6.80
N LYS A 114 0.95 12.78 -7.18
CA LYS A 114 0.37 14.12 -7.35
C LYS A 114 -0.60 14.51 -6.24
N VAL A 115 -1.19 13.55 -5.54
CA VAL A 115 -2.12 13.81 -4.44
C VAL A 115 -1.66 13.19 -3.13
N ARG A 116 -2.25 13.67 -2.03
CA ARG A 116 -2.16 13.07 -0.70
C ARG A 116 -3.58 12.82 -0.20
N MET A 117 -3.81 11.65 0.39
CA MET A 117 -5.10 11.28 0.95
C MET A 117 -5.00 11.21 2.47
N ARG A 118 -6.02 11.71 3.14
CA ARG A 118 -6.24 11.51 4.57
C ARG A 118 -7.72 11.31 4.86
N TYR A 119 -7.98 10.62 5.96
CA TYR A 119 -9.33 10.49 6.46
C TYR A 119 -9.71 11.64 7.39
N LEU A 120 -11.01 11.92 7.44
CA LEU A 120 -11.65 12.94 8.27
C LEU A 120 -12.72 12.29 9.14
N HIS A 121 -12.93 12.85 10.33
CA HIS A 121 -14.17 12.59 11.06
C HIS A 121 -15.34 13.31 10.39
N ARG A 122 -16.55 12.79 10.61
CA ARG A 122 -17.78 13.34 10.05
C ARG A 122 -17.97 14.85 10.30
N PRO A 123 -17.77 15.40 11.52
CA PRO A 123 -17.96 16.83 11.75
C PRO A 123 -17.04 17.71 10.91
N ASP A 124 -15.82 17.25 10.63
CA ASP A 124 -14.86 18.00 9.82
C ASP A 124 -15.19 17.90 8.33
N PHE A 125 -15.63 16.73 7.88
CA PHE A 125 -16.17 16.55 6.54
C PHE A 125 -17.38 17.46 6.28
N ASP A 126 -18.34 17.50 7.20
CA ASP A 126 -19.54 18.32 7.08
C ASP A 126 -19.21 19.83 7.05
N LYS A 127 -18.26 20.29 7.87
CA LYS A 127 -17.74 21.67 7.82
C LYS A 127 -17.09 21.99 6.48
N CYS A 128 -16.27 21.08 5.94
CA CYS A 128 -15.65 21.24 4.63
C CYS A 128 -16.71 21.34 3.53
N ARG A 129 -17.69 20.42 3.50
CA ARG A 129 -18.79 20.42 2.54
C ARG A 129 -19.61 21.72 2.60
N ALA A 130 -19.93 22.21 3.80
CA ALA A 130 -20.66 23.46 3.97
C ALA A 130 -19.88 24.69 3.49
N LYS A 131 -18.55 24.72 3.67
CA LYS A 131 -17.70 25.80 3.12
C LYS A 131 -17.66 25.78 1.60
N ILE A 132 -17.60 24.60 1.00
CA ILE A 132 -17.67 24.41 -0.46
C ILE A 132 -18.99 24.94 -1.00
N SER A 133 -20.11 24.64 -0.36
CA SER A 133 -21.44 25.07 -0.81
C SER A 133 -21.72 26.56 -0.59
N THR A 134 -21.00 27.23 0.32
CA THR A 134 -21.23 28.65 0.67
C THR A 134 -20.23 29.61 0.03
N ARG A 135 -19.01 29.15 -0.31
CA ARG A 135 -17.91 30.02 -0.75
C ARG A 135 -17.71 30.06 -2.27
N TRP A 136 -18.34 29.14 -3.01
CA TRP A 136 -18.17 29.02 -4.45
C TRP A 136 -19.51 29.22 -5.16
N SER A 137 -19.60 30.28 -5.97
CA SER A 137 -20.65 30.39 -6.99
C SER A 137 -20.57 29.17 -7.91
N THR A 138 -21.70 28.79 -8.51
CA THR A 138 -21.83 27.63 -9.41
C THR A 138 -20.78 27.59 -10.53
N GLU A 139 -20.16 28.73 -10.88
CA GLU A 139 -19.07 28.85 -11.86
C GLU A 139 -17.69 28.39 -11.35
N SER A 140 -17.40 28.48 -10.05
CA SER A 140 -16.08 28.11 -9.50
C SER A 140 -15.94 26.60 -9.24
N LEU A 141 -17.06 25.87 -9.19
CA LEU A 141 -17.09 24.40 -9.20
C LEU A 141 -16.88 23.83 -10.61
N ALA A 142 -16.96 24.67 -11.65
CA ALA A 142 -16.85 24.26 -13.04
C ALA A 142 -15.42 24.23 -13.58
N ASP A 143 -14.43 24.73 -12.82
CA ASP A 143 -13.02 24.71 -13.20
C ASP A 143 -12.22 23.83 -12.23
N PRO A 144 -12.15 22.52 -12.50
CA PRO A 144 -11.46 21.58 -11.63
C PRO A 144 -9.96 21.82 -11.48
N ALA A 145 -9.34 22.58 -12.40
CA ALA A 145 -7.93 22.94 -12.30
C ALA A 145 -7.63 23.83 -11.09
N LYS A 146 -8.65 24.54 -10.57
CA LYS A 146 -8.54 25.39 -9.37
C LYS A 146 -8.86 24.66 -8.06
N ILE A 147 -9.41 23.45 -8.13
CA ILE A 147 -9.74 22.66 -6.94
C ILE A 147 -8.44 22.10 -6.34
N ARG A 148 -8.10 22.56 -5.13
CA ARG A 148 -6.93 22.07 -4.38
C ARG A 148 -7.23 20.80 -3.58
N THR A 149 -8.48 20.61 -3.19
CA THR A 149 -8.89 19.49 -2.33
C THR A 149 -10.22 18.95 -2.80
N PHE A 150 -10.26 17.65 -3.03
CA PHE A 150 -11.47 16.90 -3.31
C PHE A 150 -11.90 16.16 -2.04
N TYR A 151 -13.20 16.20 -1.74
CA TYR A 151 -13.76 15.53 -0.56
C TYR A 151 -14.82 14.53 -1.02
N ARG A 152 -14.80 13.32 -0.45
CA ARG A 152 -15.85 12.33 -0.70
C ARG A 152 -16.19 11.53 0.55
N LYS A 153 -17.45 11.12 0.64
CA LYS A 153 -17.90 10.08 1.57
C LYS A 153 -17.71 8.73 0.87
N VAL A 154 -17.15 7.76 1.59
CA VAL A 154 -16.90 6.39 1.13
C VAL A 154 -17.51 5.45 2.17
N ARG A 155 -18.03 4.29 1.76
CA ARG A 155 -18.48 3.30 2.74
C ARG A 155 -17.29 2.54 3.31
N LYS A 156 -17.41 2.02 4.53
CA LYS A 156 -16.43 1.07 5.05
C LYS A 156 -16.45 -0.20 4.18
N PRO A 157 -15.30 -0.75 3.76
CA PRO A 157 -15.24 -2.06 3.13
C PRO A 157 -15.84 -3.13 4.05
N THR A 158 -16.60 -4.05 3.48
CA THR A 158 -17.11 -5.22 4.21
C THR A 158 -15.97 -6.20 4.51
N PRO A 159 -16.10 -7.10 5.50
CA PRO A 159 -15.07 -8.11 5.77
C PRO A 159 -14.66 -8.93 4.54
N HIS A 160 -15.62 -9.27 3.67
CA HIS A 160 -15.34 -9.98 2.42
C HIS A 160 -14.52 -9.13 1.44
N GLU A 161 -14.85 -7.84 1.30
CA GLU A 161 -14.08 -6.93 0.43
C GLU A 161 -12.67 -6.69 0.95
N ILE A 162 -12.46 -6.71 2.27
CA ILE A 162 -11.12 -6.66 2.88
C ILE A 162 -10.32 -7.92 2.50
N GLN A 163 -10.94 -9.10 2.56
CA GLN A 163 -10.26 -10.33 2.13
C GLN A 163 -9.87 -10.28 0.64
N VAL A 164 -10.78 -9.83 -0.23
CA VAL A 164 -10.49 -9.64 -1.66
C VAL A 164 -9.39 -8.60 -1.85
N SER A 165 -9.42 -7.49 -1.10
CA SER A 165 -8.41 -6.44 -1.20
C SER A 165 -7.03 -6.92 -0.75
N ILE A 166 -6.96 -7.81 0.24
CA ILE A 166 -5.71 -8.43 0.69
C ILE A 166 -5.09 -9.28 -0.42
N ALA A 167 -5.89 -10.10 -1.09
CA ALA A 167 -5.42 -10.90 -2.22
C ALA A 167 -4.92 -10.01 -3.37
N LEU A 168 -5.70 -9.00 -3.78
CA LEU A 168 -5.31 -8.04 -4.82
C LEU A 168 -4.05 -7.26 -4.46
N ALA A 169 -3.93 -6.82 -3.21
CA ALA A 169 -2.75 -6.13 -2.72
C ALA A 169 -1.54 -7.05 -2.74
N ALA A 170 -1.68 -8.30 -2.29
CA ALA A 170 -0.61 -9.28 -2.27
C ALA A 170 -0.06 -9.56 -3.69
N THR A 171 -0.94 -9.74 -4.69
CA THR A 171 -0.53 -9.89 -6.09
C THR A 171 0.25 -8.67 -6.58
N ARG A 172 -0.24 -7.45 -6.31
CA ARG A 172 0.46 -6.22 -6.71
C ARG A 172 1.83 -6.09 -6.05
N PHE A 173 1.94 -6.45 -4.76
CA PHE A 173 3.24 -6.46 -4.08
C PHE A 173 4.18 -7.50 -4.66
N ARG A 174 3.70 -8.71 -4.96
CA ARG A 174 4.49 -9.73 -5.65
C ARG A 174 5.08 -9.17 -6.94
N ASP A 175 4.22 -8.65 -7.82
CA ASP A 175 4.64 -8.16 -9.14
C ASP A 175 5.70 -7.07 -9.03
N GLU A 176 5.53 -6.15 -8.07
CA GLU A 176 6.48 -5.06 -7.85
C GLU A 176 7.80 -5.54 -7.24
N ILE A 177 7.77 -6.52 -6.33
CA ILE A 177 8.97 -7.14 -5.76
C ILE A 177 9.75 -7.84 -6.87
N ASP A 178 9.08 -8.67 -7.67
CA ASP A 178 9.74 -9.45 -8.72
C ASP A 178 10.29 -8.55 -9.83
N ALA A 179 9.55 -7.50 -10.22
CA ALA A 179 10.03 -6.50 -11.18
C ALA A 179 11.24 -5.72 -10.65
N PHE A 180 11.24 -5.31 -9.38
CA PHE A 180 12.38 -4.65 -8.76
C PHE A 180 13.59 -5.57 -8.65
N SER A 181 13.40 -6.84 -8.27
CA SER A 181 14.47 -7.83 -8.23
C SER A 181 15.09 -8.03 -9.61
N GLU A 182 14.28 -8.11 -10.66
CA GLU A 182 14.77 -8.23 -12.03
C GLU A 182 15.59 -7.01 -12.46
N GLU A 183 15.10 -5.80 -12.14
CA GLU A 183 15.80 -4.54 -12.42
C GLU A 183 17.12 -4.46 -11.65
N TYR A 184 17.11 -4.75 -10.35
CA TYR A 184 18.28 -4.62 -9.47
C TYR A 184 19.40 -5.59 -9.86
N PHE A 185 19.04 -6.82 -10.23
CA PHE A 185 19.98 -7.87 -10.62
C PHE A 185 20.20 -7.96 -12.14
N ASN A 186 19.80 -6.94 -12.91
CA ASN A 186 19.98 -6.86 -14.37
C ASN A 186 19.52 -8.12 -15.13
N GLY A 187 18.43 -8.75 -14.69
CA GLY A 187 17.88 -9.95 -15.33
C GLY A 187 18.59 -11.28 -15.00
N GLU A 188 19.51 -11.31 -14.02
CA GLU A 188 20.15 -12.56 -13.58
C GLU A 188 19.13 -13.61 -13.09
N SER A 189 19.49 -14.90 -13.23
CA SER A 189 18.61 -16.01 -12.87
C SER A 189 18.49 -16.17 -11.35
N GLU A 190 19.61 -16.09 -10.63
CA GLU A 190 19.66 -16.10 -9.17
C GLU A 190 19.42 -14.69 -8.66
N ARG A 191 18.24 -14.46 -8.09
CA ARG A 191 17.81 -13.16 -7.58
C ARG A 191 16.71 -13.35 -6.54
N PRO A 192 16.37 -12.31 -5.76
CA PRO A 192 15.27 -12.39 -4.83
C PRO A 192 13.94 -12.60 -5.55
N ARG A 193 13.12 -13.54 -5.06
CA ARG A 193 11.82 -13.87 -5.65
C ARG A 193 10.80 -14.16 -4.58
N VAL A 194 9.54 -13.80 -4.84
CA VAL A 194 8.44 -14.24 -3.98
C VAL A 194 8.22 -15.74 -4.19
N VAL A 195 8.21 -16.51 -3.10
CA VAL A 195 8.01 -17.97 -3.11
C VAL A 195 6.74 -18.39 -2.36
N GLU A 196 6.23 -17.54 -1.47
CA GLU A 196 4.91 -17.71 -0.85
C GLU A 196 4.11 -16.40 -0.86
N ILE A 197 2.79 -16.51 -0.99
CA ILE A 197 1.83 -15.41 -0.94
C ILE A 197 0.70 -15.81 0.01
N LEU A 198 0.38 -14.98 0.99
CA LEU A 198 -0.60 -15.26 2.04
C LEU A 198 -0.38 -16.61 2.76
N GLY A 199 0.88 -17.02 2.88
CA GLY A 199 1.28 -18.28 3.51
C GLY A 199 1.02 -19.55 2.70
N MET A 200 0.77 -19.42 1.40
CA MET A 200 0.74 -20.53 0.46
C MET A 200 1.84 -20.38 -0.60
N PRO A 201 2.36 -21.48 -1.17
CA PRO A 201 3.25 -21.45 -2.32
C PRO A 201 2.65 -20.63 -3.46
N VAL A 202 3.49 -19.93 -4.23
CA VAL A 202 3.02 -19.09 -5.36
C VAL A 202 2.22 -19.89 -6.39
N GLU A 203 2.64 -21.12 -6.68
CA GLU A 203 1.93 -22.01 -7.63
C GLU A 203 0.49 -22.28 -7.17
N ASP A 204 0.30 -22.61 -5.90
CA ASP A 204 -1.02 -22.85 -5.31
C ASP A 204 -1.87 -21.57 -5.26
N PHE A 205 -1.24 -20.41 -5.07
CA PHE A 205 -1.94 -19.12 -5.05
C PHE A 205 -2.43 -18.71 -6.45
N ASP A 206 -1.61 -18.91 -7.47
CA ASP A 206 -1.96 -18.57 -8.85
C ASP A 206 -3.11 -19.45 -9.38
N ASP A 207 -3.21 -20.69 -8.93
CA ASP A 207 -4.32 -21.61 -9.27
C ASP A 207 -5.69 -21.20 -8.68
N LEU A 208 -5.73 -20.18 -7.80
CA LEU A 208 -6.99 -19.67 -7.23
C LEU A 208 -7.75 -18.71 -8.17
N PHE A 209 -7.14 -18.25 -9.27
CA PHE A 209 -7.66 -17.20 -10.15
C PHE A 209 -7.70 -17.63 -11.63
#